data_AF-A0A8H4X656-F1
#
_entry.id   AF-A0A8H4X656-F1
#
_cell.length_a   1.000
_cell.length_b   1.000
_cell.length_c   1.000
_cell.angle_alpha   90.00
_cell.angle_beta   90.00
_cell.angle_gamma   90.00
#
_symmetry.space_group_name_H-M   'P 1'
#
loop_
_entity.id
_entity.type
_entity.pdbx_description
1 polymer ?
#
loop_
_entity_poly.entity_id
_entity_poly.type
_entity_poly.pdbx_seq_one_letter_code
_entity_poly.pdbx_strand_id
1 'polypeptide(L)'
;GLKWLEDHGCKWEKVCAEPGDLLIWDSRTPHYNLSPKGETPRFCIYTCYMPVADATQEDLQRKKEAFEKRLGTTHWPNAKHTGSNVAKRDGQECASNRFEPVNGVNLSERAFKLTGIPYIKAQA
;
A
#
# COMPACT_ATOMS: atom_id res chain seq x y z
N GLY A 1 -6.73 1.18 -26.55
CA GLY A 1 -6.51 0.48 -25.27
C GLY A 1 -7.31 -0.81 -25.23
N LEU A 2 -8.60 -0.75 -24.89
CA LEU A 2 -9.42 -1.94 -24.65
C LEU A 2 -9.52 -2.89 -25.86
N LYS A 3 -9.77 -2.37 -27.07
CA LYS A 3 -9.78 -3.21 -28.29
C LYS A 3 -8.46 -3.96 -28.51
N TRP A 4 -7.33 -3.29 -28.30
CA TRP A 4 -6.02 -3.93 -28.42
C TRP A 4 -5.86 -5.08 -27.41
N LEU A 5 -6.33 -4.90 -26.17
CA LEU A 5 -6.31 -5.96 -25.16
C LEU A 5 -7.19 -7.15 -25.57
N GLU A 6 -8.39 -6.87 -26.07
CA GLU A 6 -9.31 -7.89 -26.60
C GLU A 6 -8.71 -8.66 -27.79
N ASP A 7 -8.10 -7.95 -28.75
CA ASP A 7 -7.41 -8.54 -29.90
C ASP A 7 -6.21 -9.41 -29.48
N HIS A 8 -5.67 -9.23 -28.27
CA HIS A 8 -4.60 -10.03 -27.67
C HIS A 8 -5.10 -11.05 -26.63
N GLY A 9 -6.40 -11.37 -26.64
CA GLY A 9 -7.00 -12.44 -25.84
C GLY A 9 -7.31 -12.05 -24.40
N CYS A 10 -7.16 -10.79 -24.00
CA CYS A 10 -7.62 -10.33 -22.69
C CYS A 10 -9.15 -10.21 -22.67
N LYS A 11 -9.78 -10.76 -21.63
CA LYS A 11 -11.22 -10.60 -21.40
C LYS A 11 -11.45 -9.44 -20.45
N TRP A 12 -12.42 -8.59 -20.77
CA TRP A 12 -12.88 -7.57 -19.83
C TRP A 12 -13.78 -8.21 -18.79
N GLU A 13 -13.43 -8.05 -17.52
CA GLU A 13 -14.20 -8.59 -16.40
C GLU A 13 -14.46 -7.50 -15.36
N LYS A 14 -15.72 -7.35 -14.97
CA LYS A 14 -16.09 -6.50 -13.83
C LYS A 14 -16.10 -7.34 -12.57
N VAL A 15 -15.06 -7.18 -11.77
CA VAL A 15 -15.00 -7.83 -10.46
C VAL A 15 -15.96 -7.12 -9.50
N CYS A 16 -16.91 -7.89 -8.96
CA CYS A 16 -17.80 -7.47 -7.88
C CYS A 16 -17.29 -8.10 -6.58
N ALA A 17 -17.26 -7.31 -5.51
CA ALA A 17 -16.68 -7.70 -4.23
C ALA A 17 -17.53 -7.13 -3.10
N GLU A 18 -17.68 -7.90 -2.03
CA GLU A 18 -18.36 -7.53 -0.79
C GLU A 18 -17.36 -7.00 0.25
N PRO A 19 -17.84 -6.32 1.32
CA PRO A 19 -16.97 -5.86 2.40
C PRO A 19 -16.17 -7.02 3.01
N GLY A 20 -14.84 -6.94 2.91
CA GLY A 20 -13.92 -7.95 3.44
C GLY A 20 -13.30 -8.86 2.39
N ASP A 21 -13.77 -8.83 1.14
CA ASP A 21 -13.18 -9.60 0.05
C ASP A 21 -11.75 -9.14 -0.27
N LEU A 22 -10.88 -10.10 -0.59
CA LEU A 22 -9.50 -9.87 -0.96
C LEU A 22 -9.31 -10.07 -2.47
N LEU A 23 -8.94 -8.99 -3.15
CA LEU A 23 -8.66 -8.96 -4.57
C LEU A 23 -7.15 -9.08 -4.79
N ILE A 24 -6.70 -10.17 -5.43
CA ILE A 24 -5.29 -10.40 -5.78
C ILE A 24 -5.20 -10.57 -7.29
N TRP A 25 -4.23 -9.89 -7.90
CA TRP A 25 -3.95 -10.03 -9.32
C TRP A 25 -2.45 -10.02 -9.56
N ASP A 26 -2.04 -10.60 -10.70
CA ASP A 26 -0.67 -10.48 -11.20
C ASP A 26 -0.36 -9.02 -11.54
N SER A 27 0.82 -8.52 -11.17
CA SER A 27 1.18 -7.10 -11.36
C SER A 27 1.17 -6.64 -12.82
N ARG A 28 1.20 -7.57 -13.78
CA ARG A 28 1.13 -7.29 -15.22
C ARG A 28 -0.31 -7.24 -15.74
N THR A 29 -1.30 -7.66 -14.95
CA THR A 29 -2.71 -7.65 -15.35
C THR A 29 -3.17 -6.21 -15.59
N PRO A 30 -3.62 -5.86 -16.81
CA PRO A 30 -4.21 -4.55 -17.08
C PRO A 30 -5.48 -4.37 -16.25
N HIS A 31 -5.54 -3.30 -15.47
CA HIS A 31 -6.67 -3.01 -14.59
C HIS A 31 -6.88 -1.49 -14.49
N TYR A 32 -8.11 -1.09 -14.19
CA TYR A 32 -8.47 0.31 -13.98
C TYR A 32 -9.72 0.41 -13.10
N ASN A 33 -9.90 1.55 -12.44
CA ASN A 33 -11.10 1.83 -11.68
C ASN A 33 -12.14 2.56 -12.54
N LEU A 34 -13.41 2.44 -12.13
CA LEU A 34 -14.52 3.19 -12.68
C LEU A 34 -15.12 4.09 -11.61
N SER A 35 -15.58 5.27 -12.01
CA SER A 35 -16.35 6.16 -11.13
C SER A 35 -17.57 5.42 -10.57
N PRO A 36 -17.86 5.53 -9.26
CA PRO A 36 -19.05 4.93 -8.69
C PRO A 36 -20.29 5.55 -9.33
N LYS A 37 -21.35 4.74 -9.48
CA LYS A 37 -22.68 5.20 -9.94
C LYS A 37 -23.73 5.22 -8.82
N GLY A 38 -23.42 4.66 -7.66
CA GLY A 38 -24.30 4.62 -6.49
C GLY A 38 -23.93 5.68 -5.45
N GLU A 39 -24.76 5.80 -4.42
CA GLU A 39 -24.60 6.81 -3.36
C GLU A 39 -23.69 6.34 -2.21
N THR A 40 -23.44 5.03 -2.10
CA THR A 40 -22.61 4.48 -1.04
C THR A 40 -21.12 4.70 -1.33
N PRO A 41 -20.35 5.33 -0.41
CA PRO A 41 -18.91 5.42 -0.53
C PRO A 41 -18.26 4.03 -0.62
N ARG A 42 -17.32 3.85 -1.54
CA ARG A 42 -16.52 2.63 -1.66
C ARG A 42 -15.16 2.87 -1.05
N PHE A 43 -14.76 2.00 -0.13
CA PHE A 43 -13.45 2.04 0.51
C PHE A 43 -12.70 0.75 0.23
N CYS A 44 -11.43 0.87 -0.11
CA CYS A 44 -10.52 -0.26 -0.28
C CYS A 44 -9.14 0.13 0.25
N ILE A 45 -8.40 -0.87 0.73
CA ILE A 45 -7.02 -0.70 1.17
C ILE A 45 -6.13 -1.35 0.13
N TYR A 46 -5.29 -0.54 -0.52
CA TYR A 46 -4.29 -1.07 -1.44
C TYR A 46 -3.09 -1.56 -0.65
N THR A 47 -2.75 -2.82 -0.84
CA THR A 47 -1.53 -3.43 -0.33
C THR A 47 -0.69 -3.90 -1.51
N CYS A 48 0.59 -3.59 -1.49
CA CYS A 48 1.55 -4.10 -2.47
C CYS A 48 2.57 -4.97 -1.74
N TYR A 49 3.03 -6.01 -2.42
CA TYR A 49 3.94 -7.01 -1.87
C TYR A 49 5.10 -7.23 -2.81
N MET A 50 6.27 -7.49 -2.24
CA MET A 50 7.43 -7.99 -2.97
C MET A 50 8.19 -8.96 -2.05
N PRO A 51 8.79 -10.03 -2.60
CA PRO A 51 9.64 -10.92 -1.82
C PRO A 51 10.77 -10.14 -1.13
N VAL A 52 11.07 -10.51 0.11
CA VAL A 52 12.21 -9.92 0.85
C VAL A 52 13.54 -10.20 0.15
N ALA A 53 13.63 -11.28 -0.62
CA ALA A 53 14.80 -11.63 -1.41
C ALA A 53 15.17 -10.56 -2.46
N ASP A 54 14.19 -9.76 -2.89
CA ASP A 54 14.38 -8.69 -3.87
C ASP A 54 14.66 -7.33 -3.19
N ALA A 55 14.69 -7.27 -1.85
CA ALA A 55 14.97 -6.06 -1.08
C ALA A 55 16.46 -5.95 -0.74
N THR A 56 17.03 -4.76 -0.94
CA THR A 56 18.36 -4.46 -0.41
C THR A 56 18.32 -4.24 1.10
N GLN A 57 19.46 -4.35 1.78
CA GLN A 57 19.53 -4.03 3.22
C GLN A 57 19.22 -2.54 3.48
N GLU A 58 19.59 -1.65 2.56
CA GLU A 58 19.24 -0.23 2.64
C GLU A 58 17.72 -0.03 2.58
N ASP A 59 17.03 -0.72 1.66
CA ASP A 59 15.58 -0.66 1.56
C ASP A 59 14.91 -1.14 2.86
N LEU A 60 15.39 -2.22 3.46
CA LEU A 60 14.84 -2.74 4.70
C LEU A 60 15.05 -1.75 5.86
N GLN A 61 16.20 -1.08 5.94
CA GLN A 61 16.46 -0.06 6.95
C GLN A 61 15.58 1.18 6.74
N ARG A 62 15.42 1.65 5.49
CA ARG A 62 14.51 2.75 5.16
C ARG A 62 13.06 2.40 5.50
N LYS A 63 12.64 1.17 5.22
CA LYS A 63 11.30 0.66 5.55
C LYS A 63 11.09 0.55 7.06
N LYS A 64 12.11 0.13 7.82
CA LYS A 64 12.10 0.13 9.30
C LYS A 64 11.87 1.55 9.82
N GLU A 65 12.66 2.51 9.34
CA GLU A 65 12.52 3.91 9.74
C GLU A 65 11.12 4.45 9.40
N ALA A 66 10.63 4.19 8.19
CA ALA A 66 9.28 4.59 7.78
C ALA A 66 8.19 3.99 8.69
N PHE A 67 8.34 2.72 9.09
CA PHE A 67 7.40 2.06 9.99
C PHE A 67 7.44 2.67 11.40
N GLU A 68 8.63 2.84 11.98
CA GLU A 68 8.81 3.39 13.33
C GLU A 68 8.38 4.85 13.43
N LYS A 69 8.69 5.66 12.41
CA LYS A 69 8.32 7.08 12.33
C LYS A 69 6.94 7.34 11.70
N ARG A 70 6.22 6.28 11.32
CA ARG A 70 4.85 6.34 10.76
C ARG A 70 4.75 7.23 9.52
N LEU A 71 5.75 7.12 8.65
CA LEU A 71 5.83 7.89 7.41
C LEU A 71 4.97 7.27 6.32
N GLY A 72 4.45 8.13 5.45
CA GLY A 72 3.85 7.70 4.19
C GLY A 72 4.92 7.11 3.27
N THR A 73 4.50 6.14 2.45
CA THR A 73 5.35 5.53 1.42
C THR A 73 4.64 5.63 0.08
N THR A 74 5.42 5.61 -1.00
CA THR A 74 4.87 5.41 -2.35
C THR A 74 4.32 3.99 -2.50
N HIS A 75 3.62 3.71 -3.60
CA HIS A 75 3.14 2.37 -3.94
C HIS A 75 4.26 1.44 -4.42
N TRP A 76 5.37 1.42 -3.69
CA TRP A 76 6.52 0.54 -3.88
C TRP A 76 6.77 -0.21 -2.56
N PRO A 77 6.68 -1.55 -2.53
CA PRO A 77 6.57 -2.34 -1.30
C PRO A 77 7.79 -2.29 -0.36
N ASN A 78 8.91 -1.79 -0.86
CA ASN A 78 10.17 -1.60 -0.14
C ASN A 78 10.40 -0.17 0.37
N ALA A 79 9.37 0.68 0.38
CA ALA A 79 9.46 2.06 0.86
C ALA A 79 10.55 2.88 0.14
N LYS A 80 10.73 2.67 -1.18
CA LYS A 80 11.77 3.34 -2.00
C LYS A 80 11.77 4.86 -1.83
N HIS A 81 10.59 5.43 -1.65
CA HIS A 81 10.41 6.82 -1.28
C HIS A 81 9.48 6.91 -0.07
N THR A 82 9.88 7.73 0.89
CA THR A 82 9.16 8.03 2.12
C THR A 82 8.83 9.52 2.17
N GLY A 83 7.70 9.86 2.77
CA GLY A 83 7.31 11.25 2.94
C GLY A 83 6.31 11.42 4.06
N SER A 84 6.17 12.65 4.52
CA SER A 84 5.14 13.07 5.45
C SER A 84 4.45 14.30 4.88
N ASN A 85 3.18 14.43 5.17
CA ASN A 85 2.41 15.62 4.86
C ASN A 85 1.58 16.02 6.08
N VAL A 86 1.58 17.32 6.38
CA VAL A 86 0.67 17.92 7.35
C VAL A 86 -0.50 18.48 6.57
N ALA A 87 -1.70 17.92 6.75
CA ALA A 87 -2.86 18.42 6.04
C ALA A 87 -3.16 19.85 6.49
N LYS A 88 -3.45 20.73 5.54
CA LYS A 88 -3.82 22.12 5.80
C LYS A 88 -5.24 22.40 5.35
N ARG A 89 -5.96 23.25 6.08
CA ARG A 89 -7.25 23.84 5.70
C ARG A 89 -7.08 25.37 5.77
N ASP A 90 -7.36 26.04 4.66
CA ASP A 90 -7.21 27.50 4.53
C ASP A 90 -5.82 28.02 4.92
N GLY A 91 -4.77 27.27 4.55
CA GLY A 91 -3.38 27.60 4.84
C GLY A 91 -2.91 27.28 6.27
N GLN A 92 -3.83 26.94 7.18
CA GLN A 92 -3.53 26.54 8.55
C GLN A 92 -3.49 25.02 8.70
N GLU A 93 -2.76 24.52 9.69
CA GLU A 93 -2.77 23.08 9.97
C GLU A 93 -4.16 22.59 10.36
N CYS A 94 -4.58 21.47 9.78
CA CYS A 94 -5.86 20.87 10.09
C CYS A 94 -5.86 20.35 11.53
N ALA A 95 -6.81 20.79 12.36
CA ALA A 95 -6.99 20.28 13.72
C ALA A 95 -7.27 18.77 13.79
N SER A 96 -7.68 18.16 12.67
CA SER A 96 -7.88 16.71 12.54
C SER A 96 -6.60 15.95 12.15
N ASN A 97 -5.46 16.62 12.00
CA ASN A 97 -4.18 15.95 11.79
C ASN A 97 -3.90 14.98 12.93
N ARG A 98 -3.38 13.81 12.57
CA ARG A 98 -2.83 12.85 13.53
C ARG A 98 -1.48 12.38 13.04
N PHE A 99 -0.49 12.40 13.91
CA PHE A 99 0.86 11.87 13.66
C PHE A 99 1.00 10.42 14.15
N GLU A 100 -0.05 9.93 14.79
CA GLU A 100 -0.12 8.63 15.43
C GLU A 100 -1.48 7.97 15.13
N PRO A 101 -1.54 6.65 14.86
CA PRO A 101 -2.81 5.94 14.80
C PRO A 101 -3.53 5.99 16.14
N VAL A 102 -4.87 6.01 16.11
CA VAL A 102 -5.71 6.06 17.32
C VAL A 102 -5.43 4.86 18.24
N ASN A 103 -5.22 3.70 17.63
CA ASN A 103 -4.82 2.48 18.32
C ASN A 103 -3.40 2.15 17.91
N GLY A 104 -2.55 1.85 18.90
CA GLY A 104 -1.18 1.38 18.65
C GLY A 104 -1.17 0.07 17.85
N VAL A 105 -0.08 -0.16 17.13
CA VAL A 105 0.09 -1.39 16.35
C VAL A 105 0.49 -2.53 17.29
N ASN A 106 -0.30 -3.59 17.34
CA ASN A 106 0.07 -4.85 17.99
C ASN A 106 0.29 -5.91 16.91
N LEU A 107 1.55 -6.16 16.57
CA LEU A 107 1.93 -7.11 15.52
C LEU A 107 2.00 -8.53 16.10
N SER A 108 1.31 -9.47 15.44
CA SER A 108 1.64 -10.90 15.60
C SER A 108 3.02 -11.19 15.05
N GLU A 109 3.61 -12.35 15.41
CA GLU A 109 4.89 -12.79 14.86
C GLU A 109 4.88 -12.82 13.31
N ARG A 110 3.79 -13.31 12.71
CA ARG A 110 3.61 -13.32 11.27
C ARG A 110 3.56 -11.90 10.69
N ALA A 111 2.82 -10.99 11.32
CA ALA A 111 2.73 -9.60 10.89
C ALA A 111 4.10 -8.90 10.98
N PHE A 112 4.87 -9.17 12.04
CA PHE A 112 6.22 -8.64 12.19
C PHE A 112 7.16 -9.17 11.10
N LYS A 113 7.10 -10.46 10.75
CA LYS A 113 7.83 -11.02 9.60
C LYS A 113 7.48 -10.32 8.28
N LEU A 114 6.21 -9.98 8.06
CA LEU A 114 5.77 -9.28 6.84
C LEU A 114 6.30 -7.84 6.72
N THR A 115 6.78 -7.22 7.81
CA THR A 115 7.41 -5.90 7.73
C THR A 115 8.74 -5.91 6.95
N GLY A 116 9.42 -7.06 6.89
CA GLY A 116 10.78 -7.16 6.35
C GLY A 116 11.88 -6.82 7.38
N ILE A 117 11.53 -6.18 8.50
CA ILE A 117 12.48 -5.75 9.55
C ILE A 117 13.28 -6.92 10.14
N PRO A 118 12.70 -8.11 10.39
CA PRO A 118 13.45 -9.24 10.95
C PRO A 118 14.57 -9.78 10.06
N TYR A 119 14.60 -9.40 8.77
CA TYR A 119 15.60 -9.86 7.80
C TYR A 119 16.74 -8.85 7.59
N ILE A 120 16.79 -7.80 8.42
CA ILE A 120 17.91 -6.86 8.48
C ILE A 120 19.10 -7.58 9.13
N LYS A 121 20.24 -7.58 8.46
CA LYS A 121 21.49 -8.16 8.96
C LYS A 121 22.09 -7.25 10.02
N ALA A 122 22.68 -7.84 11.05
CA ALA A 122 23.50 -7.08 12.00
C ALA A 122 24.66 -6.41 11.25
N GLN A 123 24.99 -5.17 11.62
CA GLN A 123 26.25 -4.56 11.17
C GLN A 123 27.40 -5.37 11.78
N ALA A 124 28.35 -5.76 10.93
CA ALA A 124 29.58 -6.44 11.33
C ALA A 124 30.52 -5.48 12.04
#